data_AF-A0A7Y5BZE5-F1
#
_entry.id   AF-A0A7Y5BZE5-F1
#
_cell.length_a   1.000
_cell.length_b   1.000
_cell.length_c   1.000
_cell.angle_alpha   90.00
_cell.angle_beta   90.00
_cell.angle_gamma   90.00
#
_symmetry.space_group_name_H-M   'P 1'
#
loop_
_entity.id
_entity.type
_entity.pdbx_description
1 polymer ?
#
loop_
_entity_poly.entity_id
_entity_poly.type
_entity_poly.pdbx_seq_one_letter_code
_entity_poly.pdbx_strand_id
1 'polypeptide(L)'
;DGWRGGNNIEIVGNTIIGANHMGIDTYAKQSSIHENVISYVAVIELLNQAGMGCPTDSSGGVCTEDGDGIRLKVDKSADSGHSNAVYRNLIFGIGYNGIDVFGSGNTFTNNRIIEACYSKGDCGAVRTFGGNSLSDTPVYNLTFQGNMLFNTIGNTDGCHTTYSAPFGFGLYIDHYSKDIVSTGNTITGSTSHGILYQDSTGQITNNTLYDNASGSAYAAQIALTGAPTFVSPMSGNVMYSLKTTAWTLSAADADRMANSNGNYFFNPYLPQHINVSGAKTLAEWQTFSGQDSNSVENWFQQSLGDDPLSTIFYNIFDTTTQIDLGGTQYLDLDQNPVVGTLILAPYTSQILIDNGPAALTLFNISPSLMAVADAADFTLTLTGAGFTENSIVRWNGADRPTTFVSATTLTAEISATDVDEVGSFSVTVYDPGPPEEETGAVMFWVVEEVWEVWLPVVGR
;
A
#
# COMPACT_ATOMS: atom_id res chain seq x y z
N ASP A 1 29.81 -0.87 21.61
CA ASP A 1 28.70 -1.09 22.55
C ASP A 1 28.21 0.23 23.11
N GLY A 2 27.22 0.84 22.44
CA GLY A 2 26.56 2.08 22.90
C GLY A 2 25.81 1.89 24.22
N TRP A 3 25.19 2.96 24.71
CA TRP A 3 24.43 2.98 25.96
C TRP A 3 23.42 1.81 25.98
N ARG A 4 23.72 0.78 26.77
CA ARG A 4 22.75 -0.29 27.05
C ARG A 4 21.70 0.33 27.97
N GLY A 5 20.45 0.25 27.55
CA GLY A 5 19.34 0.85 28.24
C GLY A 5 18.98 2.26 27.74
N GLY A 6 17.69 2.54 27.83
CA GLY A 6 17.02 3.78 27.48
C GLY A 6 15.56 3.62 27.85
N ASN A 7 14.96 4.61 28.48
CA ASN A 7 13.56 4.55 28.88
C ASN A 7 12.91 5.90 28.58
N ASN A 8 11.75 5.87 27.93
CA ASN A 8 10.97 7.07 27.65
C ASN A 8 11.75 8.10 26.81
N ILE A 9 12.52 7.59 25.85
CA ILE A 9 13.29 8.37 24.89
C ILE A 9 12.40 8.70 23.70
N GLU A 10 12.59 9.88 23.12
CA GLU A 10 11.96 10.29 21.87
C GLU A 10 13.04 10.54 20.80
N ILE A 11 12.93 9.85 19.67
CA ILE A 11 13.77 10.03 18.49
C ILE A 11 12.86 10.49 17.35
N VAL A 12 12.80 11.80 17.14
CA VAL A 12 11.84 12.45 16.24
C VAL A 12 12.49 13.37 15.21
N GLY A 13 12.00 13.33 13.97
CA GLY A 13 12.33 14.35 12.95
C GLY A 13 13.79 14.37 12.50
N ASN A 14 14.53 13.27 12.69
CA ASN A 14 15.93 13.18 12.29
C ASN A 14 16.08 12.79 10.82
N THR A 15 17.22 13.13 10.23
CA THR A 15 17.64 12.65 8.91
C THR A 15 18.97 11.93 9.03
N ILE A 16 18.98 10.63 8.75
CA ILE A 16 20.14 9.75 8.84
C ILE A 16 20.41 9.20 7.44
N ILE A 17 21.56 9.57 6.86
CA ILE A 17 21.89 9.25 5.47
C ILE A 17 23.27 8.63 5.40
N GLY A 18 23.41 7.53 4.66
CA GLY A 18 24.73 6.95 4.36
C GLY A 18 25.39 6.29 5.57
N ALA A 19 24.60 5.80 6.53
CA ALA A 19 25.16 5.15 7.70
C ALA A 19 25.80 3.80 7.31
N ASN A 20 27.03 3.60 7.75
CA ASN A 20 27.86 2.44 7.39
C ASN A 20 27.35 1.11 7.97
N HIS A 21 26.77 1.18 9.16
CA HIS A 21 26.47 -0.01 9.96
C HIS A 21 24.97 -0.18 10.17
N MET A 22 24.34 0.78 10.88
CA MET A 22 22.91 0.81 11.17
C MET A 22 22.41 2.25 11.11
N GLY A 23 21.12 2.44 10.82
CA GLY A 23 20.47 3.74 10.94
C GLY A 23 20.23 4.12 12.41
N ILE A 24 19.20 3.55 13.03
CA ILE A 24 18.89 3.68 14.46
C ILE A 24 19.05 2.30 15.11
N ASP A 25 20.01 2.16 16.02
CA ASP A 25 20.28 0.90 16.72
C ASP A 25 20.15 1.10 18.24
N THR A 26 19.14 0.48 18.87
CA THR A 26 18.78 0.81 20.25
C THR A 26 18.26 -0.36 21.09
N TYR A 27 18.47 -0.24 22.40
CA TYR A 27 17.87 -1.08 23.45
C TYR A 27 16.75 -0.34 24.21
N ALA A 28 16.31 0.82 23.73
CA ALA A 28 15.38 1.69 24.44
C ALA A 28 13.98 1.05 24.55
N LYS A 29 13.35 1.18 25.71
CA LYS A 29 11.99 0.71 25.99
C LYS A 29 11.04 1.88 26.23
N GLN A 30 9.73 1.63 26.08
CA GLN A 30 8.69 2.63 26.36
C GLN A 30 8.97 3.97 25.68
N SER A 31 9.57 3.92 24.49
CA SER A 31 10.12 5.07 23.75
C SER A 31 9.39 5.26 22.43
N SER A 32 9.58 6.41 21.79
CA SER A 32 9.02 6.71 20.47
C SER A 32 10.12 6.96 19.44
N ILE A 33 9.96 6.40 18.23
CA ILE A 33 10.85 6.61 17.09
C ILE A 33 9.97 6.97 15.91
N HIS A 34 9.91 8.26 15.56
CA HIS A 34 8.92 8.70 14.60
C HIS A 34 9.32 9.86 13.72
N GLU A 35 8.69 9.95 12.54
CA GLU A 35 8.89 11.04 11.59
C GLU A 35 10.36 11.24 11.17
N ASN A 36 11.19 10.20 11.30
CA ASN A 36 12.57 10.23 10.85
C ASN A 36 12.66 9.86 9.37
N VAL A 37 13.69 10.35 8.70
CA VAL A 37 14.12 9.93 7.36
C VAL A 37 15.43 9.16 7.51
N ILE A 38 15.43 7.87 7.15
CA ILE A 38 16.59 7.00 7.24
C ILE A 38 16.86 6.43 5.86
N SER A 39 18.05 6.68 5.31
CA SER A 39 18.34 6.24 3.95
C SER A 39 19.77 5.86 3.67
N TYR A 40 19.92 5.00 2.67
CA TYR A 40 21.21 4.57 2.14
C TYR A 40 22.11 3.95 3.21
N VAL A 41 21.52 3.15 4.10
CA VAL A 41 22.26 2.46 5.16
C VAL A 41 22.91 1.20 4.58
N ALA A 42 24.22 1.05 4.77
CA ALA A 42 25.02 -0.10 4.34
C ALA A 42 24.86 -0.50 2.85
N VAL A 43 24.74 0.49 1.96
CA VAL A 43 24.61 0.27 0.51
C VAL A 43 25.98 0.10 -0.15
N ILE A 44 26.16 -1.03 -0.87
CA ILE A 44 27.44 -1.45 -1.45
C ILE A 44 27.99 -0.45 -2.50
N GLU A 45 27.13 0.13 -3.33
CA GLU A 45 27.52 1.10 -4.36
C GLU A 45 28.08 2.39 -3.74
N LEU A 46 27.76 2.62 -2.47
CA LEU A 46 28.24 3.74 -1.69
C LEU A 46 29.45 3.36 -0.82
N LEU A 47 30.09 2.20 -0.97
CA LEU A 47 31.23 1.76 -0.13
C LEU A 47 32.41 2.74 -0.03
N ASN A 48 32.64 3.57 -1.06
CA ASN A 48 33.65 4.64 -1.02
C ASN A 48 33.24 5.84 -0.15
N GLN A 49 31.98 5.88 0.28
CA GLN A 49 31.39 6.84 1.22
C GLN A 49 30.98 6.16 2.54
N ALA A 50 30.60 4.87 2.50
CA ALA A 50 30.04 4.11 3.60
C ALA A 50 30.33 2.59 3.51
N GLY A 51 31.31 2.06 4.26
CA GLY A 51 31.56 0.60 4.37
C GLY A 51 30.46 -0.12 5.17
N MET A 52 30.29 -1.46 5.11
CA MET A 52 29.31 -2.21 5.96
C MET A 52 29.63 -2.22 7.47
N GLY A 53 30.67 -1.50 7.92
CA GLY A 53 30.99 -1.34 9.34
C GLY A 53 31.66 -2.53 10.03
N CYS A 54 31.93 -3.62 9.33
CA CYS A 54 32.45 -4.88 9.88
C CYS A 54 33.75 -5.35 9.17
N PRO A 55 34.62 -6.16 9.84
CA PRO A 55 35.82 -6.73 9.23
C PRO A 55 35.49 -7.78 8.16
N THR A 56 36.26 -7.81 7.07
CA THR A 56 36.15 -8.82 6.00
C THR A 56 36.88 -10.13 6.34
N ASP A 57 36.90 -10.54 7.61
CA ASP A 57 37.61 -11.76 8.00
C ASP A 57 36.75 -13.02 7.83
N SER A 58 37.42 -14.17 7.71
CA SER A 58 36.80 -15.45 7.38
C SER A 58 35.97 -16.06 8.51
N SER A 59 35.78 -15.36 9.64
CA SER A 59 34.91 -15.82 10.72
C SER A 59 33.42 -15.65 10.38
N GLY A 60 33.09 -14.87 9.34
CA GLY A 60 31.78 -14.80 8.71
C GLY A 60 30.63 -14.25 9.57
N GLY A 61 30.81 -14.09 10.88
CA GLY A 61 29.73 -13.75 11.82
C GLY A 61 29.57 -12.26 12.13
N VAL A 62 30.56 -11.42 11.85
CA VAL A 62 30.53 -10.01 12.28
C VAL A 62 29.65 -9.14 11.37
N CYS A 63 29.51 -9.50 10.10
CA CYS A 63 28.73 -8.75 9.11
C CYS A 63 27.32 -9.30 8.87
N THR A 64 26.96 -10.44 9.44
CA THR A 64 25.78 -11.22 9.00
C THR A 64 24.48 -10.46 9.18
N GLU A 65 24.37 -9.65 10.24
CA GLU A 65 23.12 -8.96 10.58
C GLU A 65 23.24 -7.45 10.50
N ASP A 66 24.36 -6.91 9.98
CA ASP A 66 24.55 -5.48 9.81
C ASP A 66 23.77 -4.94 8.60
N GLY A 67 23.35 -3.67 8.68
CA GLY A 67 22.70 -2.94 7.60
C GLY A 67 21.23 -2.60 7.80
N ASP A 68 20.71 -2.67 9.03
CA ASP A 68 19.32 -2.36 9.32
C ASP A 68 19.05 -0.85 9.37
N GLY A 69 17.87 -0.44 8.90
CA GLY A 69 17.40 0.93 9.02
C GLY A 69 17.09 1.29 10.47
N ILE A 70 16.23 0.50 11.12
CA ILE A 70 15.96 0.58 12.57
C ILE A 70 16.10 -0.80 13.18
N ARG A 71 16.87 -0.93 14.26
CA ARG A 71 17.02 -2.17 15.01
C ARG A 71 16.60 -2.00 16.47
N LEU A 72 15.63 -2.80 16.90
CA LEU A 72 15.18 -2.87 18.30
C LEU A 72 15.74 -4.13 18.95
N LYS A 73 16.84 -3.97 19.69
CA LYS A 73 17.61 -5.07 20.27
C LYS A 73 17.10 -5.51 21.64
N VAL A 74 17.52 -6.70 22.05
CA VAL A 74 17.33 -7.23 23.40
C VAL A 74 18.65 -7.59 24.06
N ASP A 75 18.70 -7.47 25.38
CA ASP A 75 19.75 -8.02 26.24
C ASP A 75 19.08 -8.52 27.52
N LYS A 76 19.40 -7.94 28.68
CA LYS A 76 18.70 -8.22 29.94
C LYS A 76 17.33 -7.56 29.92
N SER A 77 16.37 -8.08 30.70
CA SER A 77 14.99 -7.53 30.78
C SER A 77 14.92 -6.02 31.03
N ALA A 78 15.90 -5.42 31.71
CA ALA A 78 15.94 -3.97 31.93
C ALA A 78 16.39 -3.16 30.68
N ASP A 79 17.12 -3.81 29.77
CA ASP A 79 17.88 -3.27 28.65
C ASP A 79 17.44 -3.92 27.33
N SER A 80 16.12 -4.02 27.14
CA SER A 80 15.50 -4.62 25.96
C SER A 80 14.52 -3.66 25.31
N GLY A 81 14.59 -3.55 23.99
CA GLY A 81 13.78 -2.66 23.19
C GLY A 81 12.33 -3.13 23.09
N HIS A 82 11.54 -2.87 24.12
CA HIS A 82 10.16 -3.30 24.22
C HIS A 82 9.20 -2.13 24.46
N SER A 83 7.92 -2.32 24.11
CA SER A 83 6.86 -1.33 24.34
C SER A 83 7.11 0.02 23.67
N ASN A 84 7.79 0.04 22.54
CA ASN A 84 8.06 1.26 21.78
C ASN A 84 6.96 1.55 20.76
N ALA A 85 6.82 2.83 20.40
CA ALA A 85 5.99 3.28 19.28
C ALA A 85 6.89 3.76 18.14
N VAL A 86 6.89 3.02 17.02
CA VAL A 86 7.68 3.33 15.83
C VAL A 86 6.72 3.73 14.72
N TYR A 87 6.64 5.00 14.34
CA TYR A 87 5.61 5.43 13.41
C TYR A 87 6.01 6.55 12.45
N ARG A 88 5.37 6.59 11.28
CA ARG A 88 5.55 7.64 10.26
C ARG A 88 7.00 7.87 9.78
N ASN A 89 7.91 6.93 10.06
CA ASN A 89 9.27 7.01 9.52
C ASN A 89 9.26 6.77 8.01
N LEU A 90 10.17 7.42 7.29
CA LEU A 90 10.50 7.13 5.90
C LEU A 90 11.86 6.44 5.88
N ILE A 91 11.88 5.20 5.45
CA ILE A 91 13.05 4.32 5.45
C ILE A 91 13.27 3.87 4.01
N PHE A 92 14.41 4.17 3.38
CA PHE A 92 14.61 3.78 1.99
C PHE A 92 16.06 3.48 1.60
N GLY A 93 16.23 2.54 0.66
CA GLY A 93 17.55 2.11 0.19
C GLY A 93 18.38 1.52 1.34
N ILE A 94 17.87 0.45 1.96
CA ILE A 94 18.49 -0.14 3.14
C ILE A 94 19.16 -1.47 2.79
N GLY A 95 20.42 -1.63 3.21
CA GLY A 95 21.25 -2.78 2.86
C GLY A 95 20.69 -4.12 3.33
N TYR A 96 20.13 -4.18 4.56
CA TYR A 96 19.52 -5.36 5.16
C TYR A 96 18.02 -5.17 5.45
N ASN A 97 17.56 -5.23 6.71
CA ASN A 97 16.14 -5.03 7.00
C ASN A 97 15.79 -3.55 7.10
N GLY A 98 14.62 -3.14 6.63
CA GLY A 98 14.12 -1.80 6.91
C GLY A 98 13.96 -1.58 8.42
N ILE A 99 13.29 -2.52 9.08
CA ILE A 99 13.17 -2.60 10.54
C ILE A 99 13.43 -4.04 11.00
N ASP A 100 14.30 -4.23 12.00
CA ASP A 100 14.60 -5.53 12.59
C ASP A 100 14.28 -5.54 14.10
N VAL A 101 13.48 -6.52 14.53
CA VAL A 101 12.83 -6.50 15.85
C VAL A 101 13.12 -7.77 16.65
N PHE A 102 13.71 -7.58 17.82
CA PHE A 102 14.03 -8.66 18.76
C PHE A 102 13.28 -8.56 20.09
N GLY A 103 12.65 -7.41 20.38
CA GLY A 103 11.92 -7.17 21.64
C GLY A 103 10.40 -7.18 21.49
N SER A 104 9.69 -7.26 22.61
CA SER A 104 8.23 -7.44 22.67
C SER A 104 7.42 -6.15 22.78
N GLY A 105 6.11 -6.21 22.56
CA GLY A 105 5.18 -5.12 22.85
C GLY A 105 5.35 -3.87 21.98
N ASN A 106 6.18 -3.90 20.93
CA ASN A 106 6.41 -2.76 20.07
C ASN A 106 5.28 -2.60 19.05
N THR A 107 4.96 -1.35 18.71
CA THR A 107 3.98 -0.98 17.69
C THR A 107 4.67 -0.26 16.55
N PHE A 108 4.26 -0.58 15.33
CA PHE A 108 4.84 -0.09 14.08
C PHE A 108 3.70 0.43 13.21
N THR A 109 3.54 1.74 13.13
CA THR A 109 2.35 2.36 12.52
C THR A 109 2.72 3.31 11.40
N ASN A 110 2.18 3.10 10.20
CA ASN A 110 2.31 4.05 9.09
C ASN A 110 3.76 4.38 8.71
N ASN A 111 4.69 3.44 8.92
CA ASN A 111 6.05 3.57 8.42
C ASN A 111 6.07 3.28 6.91
N ARG A 112 6.96 3.95 6.20
CA ARG A 112 7.14 3.82 4.76
C ARG A 112 8.52 3.22 4.53
N ILE A 113 8.56 2.00 4.03
CA ILE A 113 9.80 1.26 3.81
C ILE A 113 9.89 0.93 2.34
N ILE A 114 10.87 1.50 1.66
CA ILE A 114 11.00 1.43 0.20
C ILE A 114 12.40 0.89 -0.11
N GLU A 115 12.50 -0.19 -0.89
CA GLU A 115 13.80 -0.76 -1.29
C GLU A 115 14.67 -1.17 -0.09
N ALA A 116 14.08 -1.96 0.82
CA ALA A 116 14.85 -2.71 1.80
C ALA A 116 15.54 -3.92 1.15
N CYS A 117 16.50 -4.52 1.87
CA CYS A 117 17.28 -5.67 1.41
C CYS A 117 18.07 -5.40 0.13
N TYR A 118 18.59 -4.19 0.01
CA TYR A 118 19.26 -3.71 -1.19
C TYR A 118 20.59 -4.43 -1.44
N SER A 119 21.32 -4.75 -0.37
CA SER A 119 22.67 -5.32 -0.45
C SER A 119 22.74 -6.78 -0.01
N LYS A 120 21.73 -7.28 0.70
CA LYS A 120 21.73 -8.61 1.32
C LYS A 120 20.38 -9.29 1.12
N GLY A 121 20.40 -10.62 1.05
CA GLY A 121 19.23 -11.49 1.00
C GLY A 121 18.84 -12.01 2.39
N ASP A 122 17.76 -12.79 2.44
CA ASP A 122 17.24 -13.39 3.68
C ASP A 122 16.87 -12.33 4.73
N CYS A 123 16.02 -11.39 4.31
CA CYS A 123 15.60 -10.23 5.08
C CYS A 123 14.25 -9.68 4.62
N GLY A 124 13.68 -8.79 5.42
CA GLY A 124 12.41 -8.15 5.13
C GLY A 124 12.45 -6.63 5.08
N ALA A 125 11.43 -6.02 4.49
CA ALA A 125 11.12 -4.62 4.81
C ALA A 125 10.94 -4.47 6.33
N VAL A 126 10.30 -5.47 6.94
CA VAL A 126 10.35 -5.70 8.38
C VAL A 126 10.71 -7.16 8.63
N ARG A 127 11.59 -7.39 9.60
CA ARG A 127 11.86 -8.72 10.15
C ARG A 127 11.61 -8.75 11.64
N THR A 128 11.06 -9.87 12.10
CA THR A 128 11.05 -10.25 13.51
C THR A 128 11.83 -11.55 13.66
N PHE A 129 12.66 -11.63 14.70
CA PHE A 129 13.50 -12.80 14.91
C PHE A 129 13.54 -13.17 16.40
N GLY A 130 12.79 -14.20 16.76
CA GLY A 130 12.61 -14.63 18.14
C GLY A 130 13.70 -15.56 18.67
N GLY A 131 13.32 -16.43 19.60
CA GLY A 131 14.20 -17.41 20.24
C GLY A 131 13.92 -18.84 19.79
N ASN A 132 14.34 -19.85 20.54
CA ASN A 132 14.24 -21.25 20.09
C ASN A 132 12.83 -21.88 20.19
N SER A 133 11.85 -21.18 20.77
CA SER A 133 10.48 -21.69 20.95
C SER A 133 9.48 -20.55 21.21
N LEU A 134 8.18 -20.79 20.95
CA LEU A 134 7.12 -19.83 21.27
C LEU A 134 6.97 -19.57 22.80
N SER A 135 7.39 -20.51 23.64
CA SER A 135 7.27 -20.35 25.10
C SER A 135 8.30 -19.37 25.65
N ASP A 136 9.48 -19.30 25.04
CA ASP A 136 10.66 -18.63 25.60
C ASP A 136 11.12 -17.45 24.72
N THR A 137 10.38 -17.15 23.64
CA THR A 137 10.72 -16.07 22.71
C THR A 137 10.66 -14.68 23.36
N PRO A 138 11.64 -13.80 23.11
CA PRO A 138 11.57 -12.39 23.52
C PRO A 138 10.71 -11.54 22.58
N VAL A 139 10.34 -12.07 21.42
CA VAL A 139 9.56 -11.38 20.38
C VAL A 139 8.11 -11.82 20.49
N TYR A 140 7.31 -10.99 21.15
CA TYR A 140 5.88 -11.24 21.26
C TYR A 140 5.04 -9.97 21.38
N ASN A 141 3.74 -10.06 21.10
CA ASN A 141 2.78 -8.95 21.19
C ASN A 141 3.20 -7.74 20.35
N LEU A 142 3.54 -7.96 19.08
CA LEU A 142 3.88 -6.87 18.16
C LEU A 142 2.68 -6.48 17.32
N THR A 143 2.62 -5.22 16.90
CA THR A 143 1.57 -4.74 15.98
C THR A 143 2.18 -3.95 14.85
N PHE A 144 1.98 -4.44 13.62
CA PHE A 144 2.32 -3.78 12.37
C PHE A 144 1.02 -3.29 11.73
N GLN A 145 0.79 -1.99 11.77
CA GLN A 145 -0.47 -1.38 11.33
C GLN A 145 -0.24 -0.30 10.27
N GLY A 146 -0.93 -0.40 9.12
CA GLY A 146 -0.94 0.68 8.13
C GLY A 146 0.42 0.99 7.49
N ASN A 147 1.40 0.08 7.57
CA ASN A 147 2.72 0.33 6.98
C ASN A 147 2.70 0.14 5.47
N MET A 148 3.49 0.94 4.77
CA MET A 148 3.64 0.93 3.31
C MET A 148 5.01 0.34 2.96
N LEU A 149 5.04 -0.92 2.50
CA LEU A 149 6.25 -1.71 2.29
C LEU A 149 6.42 -2.02 0.80
N PHE A 150 7.41 -1.41 0.16
CA PHE A 150 7.56 -1.44 -1.29
C PHE A 150 8.93 -1.96 -1.70
N ASN A 151 8.93 -2.89 -2.65
CA ASN A 151 10.12 -3.38 -3.36
C ASN A 151 11.19 -3.97 -2.43
N THR A 152 10.86 -4.93 -1.56
CA THR A 152 11.90 -5.65 -0.83
C THR A 152 12.68 -6.58 -1.76
N ILE A 153 13.96 -6.27 -1.99
CA ILE A 153 14.75 -6.89 -3.06
C ILE A 153 15.34 -8.23 -2.62
N GLY A 154 16.10 -8.26 -1.53
CA GLY A 154 16.76 -9.49 -1.06
C GLY A 154 17.93 -9.88 -1.95
N ASN A 155 18.90 -8.98 -2.13
CA ASN A 155 19.99 -9.21 -3.07
C ASN A 155 20.88 -10.41 -2.68
N THR A 156 21.04 -11.36 -3.60
CA THR A 156 21.87 -12.55 -3.45
C THR A 156 23.18 -12.49 -4.25
N ASP A 157 23.57 -11.31 -4.72
CA ASP A 157 24.85 -11.10 -5.40
C ASP A 157 26.01 -11.51 -4.48
N GLY A 158 26.97 -12.25 -5.05
CA GLY A 158 28.10 -12.79 -4.30
C GLY A 158 27.78 -14.02 -3.45
N CYS A 159 26.53 -14.51 -3.41
CA CYS A 159 26.20 -15.79 -2.80
C CYS A 159 26.81 -16.99 -3.57
N HIS A 160 26.85 -18.14 -2.90
CA HIS A 160 27.29 -19.40 -3.53
C HIS A 160 26.46 -19.70 -4.78
N THR A 161 27.06 -20.24 -5.84
CA THR A 161 26.44 -20.41 -7.17
C THR A 161 25.17 -21.28 -7.21
N THR A 162 24.84 -21.97 -6.12
CA THR A 162 23.60 -22.74 -5.95
C THR A 162 22.43 -21.89 -5.43
N TYR A 163 22.69 -20.66 -4.98
CA TYR A 163 21.71 -19.68 -4.55
C TYR A 163 21.71 -18.52 -5.54
N SER A 164 20.64 -18.37 -6.31
CA SER A 164 20.57 -17.38 -7.39
C SER A 164 19.27 -16.58 -7.45
N ALA A 165 18.29 -16.92 -6.60
CA ALA A 165 17.00 -16.25 -6.57
C ALA A 165 17.02 -15.12 -5.53
N PRO A 166 16.57 -13.90 -5.87
CA PRO A 166 16.37 -12.84 -4.88
C PRO A 166 15.41 -13.29 -3.76
N PHE A 167 15.75 -12.92 -2.53
CA PHE A 167 15.17 -13.50 -1.32
C PHE A 167 14.77 -12.44 -0.29
N GLY A 168 13.89 -11.53 -0.71
CA GLY A 168 13.41 -10.39 0.08
C GLY A 168 11.92 -10.51 0.40
N PHE A 169 11.55 -10.30 1.66
CA PHE A 169 10.18 -10.44 2.14
C PHE A 169 9.55 -9.09 2.49
N GLY A 170 8.23 -8.96 2.43
CA GLY A 170 7.57 -7.76 2.95
C GLY A 170 7.62 -7.74 4.48
N LEU A 171 6.68 -8.44 5.12
CA LEU A 171 6.75 -8.77 6.55
C LEU A 171 7.34 -10.17 6.71
N TYR A 172 8.57 -10.25 7.23
CA TYR A 172 9.24 -11.49 7.56
C TYR A 172 9.08 -11.81 9.05
N ILE A 173 8.00 -12.49 9.40
CA ILE A 173 7.69 -12.87 10.78
C ILE A 173 8.30 -14.25 11.06
N ASP A 174 9.52 -14.26 11.59
CA ASP A 174 10.34 -15.47 11.66
C ASP A 174 10.67 -15.92 13.10
N HIS A 175 11.18 -17.14 13.19
CA HIS A 175 11.94 -17.68 14.30
C HIS A 175 11.19 -17.59 15.63
N TYR A 176 10.00 -18.19 15.69
CA TYR A 176 9.19 -18.24 16.91
C TYR A 176 8.75 -16.86 17.45
N SER A 177 8.36 -15.96 16.55
CA SER A 177 7.69 -14.70 16.91
C SER A 177 6.23 -14.98 17.28
N LYS A 178 5.76 -14.47 18.43
CA LYS A 178 4.45 -14.86 19.01
C LYS A 178 3.46 -13.71 19.08
N ASP A 179 2.18 -13.99 18.85
CA ASP A 179 1.10 -13.00 19.00
C ASP A 179 1.35 -11.71 18.19
N ILE A 180 1.74 -11.88 16.92
CA ILE A 180 2.05 -10.78 16.00
C ILE A 180 0.77 -10.35 15.27
N VAL A 181 0.46 -9.06 15.26
CA VAL A 181 -0.69 -8.51 14.54
C VAL A 181 -0.19 -7.78 13.30
N SER A 182 -0.54 -8.27 12.12
CA SER A 182 -0.28 -7.62 10.84
C SER A 182 -1.61 -7.12 10.28
N THR A 183 -1.87 -5.80 10.36
CA THR A 183 -3.16 -5.25 9.92
C THR A 183 -3.09 -4.00 9.05
N GLY A 184 -3.89 -3.93 7.99
CA GLY A 184 -3.99 -2.70 7.20
C GLY A 184 -2.73 -2.31 6.44
N ASN A 185 -1.73 -3.19 6.32
CA ASN A 185 -0.48 -2.87 5.63
C ASN A 185 -0.63 -3.02 4.12
N THR A 186 0.04 -2.16 3.36
CA THR A 186 0.19 -2.31 1.91
C THR A 186 1.58 -2.84 1.60
N ILE A 187 1.66 -3.96 0.89
CA ILE A 187 2.92 -4.65 0.60
C ILE A 187 2.98 -4.98 -0.89
N THR A 188 3.97 -4.44 -1.59
CA THR A 188 4.14 -4.72 -3.03
C THR A 188 5.59 -4.89 -3.43
N GLY A 189 5.82 -5.69 -4.48
CA GLY A 189 7.11 -5.83 -5.14
C GLY A 189 8.16 -6.61 -4.34
N SER A 190 7.78 -7.32 -3.28
CA SER A 190 8.72 -8.21 -2.58
C SER A 190 9.11 -9.37 -3.48
N THR A 191 10.40 -9.72 -3.54
CA THR A 191 10.88 -10.79 -4.43
C THR A 191 10.51 -12.19 -3.96
N SER A 192 10.37 -12.40 -2.67
CA SER A 192 9.84 -13.62 -2.06
C SER A 192 8.42 -13.36 -1.55
N HIS A 193 8.06 -13.83 -0.35
CA HIS A 193 6.69 -13.65 0.15
C HIS A 193 6.36 -12.20 0.50
N GLY A 194 5.12 -11.79 0.29
CA GLY A 194 4.62 -10.51 0.80
C GLY A 194 4.57 -10.53 2.33
N ILE A 195 3.90 -11.52 2.91
CA ILE A 195 3.93 -11.82 4.35
C ILE A 195 4.34 -13.28 4.52
N LEU A 196 5.36 -13.51 5.35
CA LEU A 196 5.77 -14.84 5.79
C LEU A 196 5.60 -14.94 7.30
N TYR A 197 4.87 -15.96 7.77
CA TYR A 197 4.94 -16.43 9.15
C TYR A 197 5.64 -17.79 9.16
N GLN A 198 6.80 -17.84 9.82
CA GLN A 198 7.62 -19.03 9.93
C GLN A 198 7.88 -19.37 11.40
N ASP A 199 7.46 -20.56 11.80
CA ASP A 199 7.39 -21.03 13.19
C ASP A 199 6.70 -20.05 14.16
N SER A 200 5.84 -19.17 13.63
CA SER A 200 5.37 -17.95 14.30
C SER A 200 3.85 -17.83 14.34
N THR A 201 3.33 -17.05 15.27
CA THR A 201 1.87 -16.98 15.52
C THR A 201 1.33 -15.56 15.52
N GLY A 202 0.06 -15.40 15.18
CA GLY A 202 -0.52 -14.07 15.13
C GLY A 202 -1.85 -13.93 14.39
N GLN A 203 -2.08 -12.74 13.84
CA GLN A 203 -3.27 -12.34 13.09
C GLN A 203 -2.83 -11.61 11.83
N ILE A 204 -3.50 -11.88 10.71
CA ILE A 204 -3.24 -11.21 9.43
C ILE A 204 -4.57 -10.68 8.92
N THR A 205 -4.81 -9.37 9.04
CA THR A 205 -6.11 -8.79 8.74
C THR A 205 -6.06 -7.54 7.87
N ASN A 206 -6.95 -7.40 6.90
CA ASN A 206 -7.10 -6.16 6.12
C ASN A 206 -5.81 -5.69 5.41
N ASN A 207 -4.85 -6.57 5.12
CA ASN A 207 -3.64 -6.18 4.40
C ASN A 207 -3.89 -6.20 2.89
N THR A 208 -3.25 -5.30 2.15
CA THR A 208 -3.23 -5.31 0.67
C THR A 208 -1.87 -5.77 0.19
N LEU A 209 -1.82 -6.93 -0.46
CA LEU A 209 -0.63 -7.52 -1.01
C LEU A 209 -0.76 -7.59 -2.53
N TYR A 210 0.16 -6.93 -3.25
CA TYR A 210 0.10 -6.79 -4.70
C TYR A 210 1.45 -7.08 -5.35
N ASP A 211 1.48 -8.02 -6.28
CA ASP A 211 2.68 -8.36 -7.08
C ASP A 211 3.95 -8.68 -6.28
N ASN A 212 3.79 -9.26 -5.08
CA ASN A 212 4.90 -9.93 -4.40
C ASN A 212 5.25 -11.25 -5.11
N ALA A 213 6.32 -11.92 -4.68
CA ALA A 213 6.84 -13.17 -5.24
C ALA A 213 7.45 -13.02 -6.65
N SER A 214 8.22 -11.96 -6.90
CA SER A 214 8.85 -11.70 -8.21
C SER A 214 10.16 -12.45 -8.48
N GLY A 215 10.91 -12.84 -7.45
CA GLY A 215 12.26 -13.42 -7.55
C GLY A 215 12.38 -14.90 -7.18
N SER A 216 11.40 -15.48 -6.49
CA SER A 216 11.42 -16.88 -6.07
C SER A 216 10.23 -17.67 -6.62
N ALA A 217 10.51 -18.77 -7.34
CA ALA A 217 9.48 -19.70 -7.75
C ALA A 217 8.75 -20.25 -6.52
N TYR A 218 7.41 -20.34 -6.58
CA TYR A 218 6.57 -20.84 -5.50
C TYR A 218 6.49 -19.94 -4.25
N ALA A 219 6.93 -18.68 -4.34
CA ALA A 219 6.61 -17.68 -3.34
C ALA A 219 5.11 -17.29 -3.40
N ALA A 220 4.63 -16.52 -2.42
CA ALA A 220 3.21 -16.29 -2.20
C ALA A 220 2.94 -14.87 -1.70
N GLN A 221 1.72 -14.37 -1.87
CA GLN A 221 1.31 -13.14 -1.19
C GLN A 221 1.37 -13.37 0.33
N ILE A 222 0.69 -14.41 0.83
CA ILE A 222 0.80 -14.86 2.22
C ILE A 222 1.35 -16.29 2.26
N ALA A 223 2.38 -16.52 3.08
CA ALA A 223 2.94 -17.84 3.35
C ALA A 223 2.97 -18.16 4.84
N LEU A 224 2.50 -19.36 5.19
CA LEU A 224 2.50 -19.92 6.54
C LEU A 224 3.34 -21.20 6.53
N THR A 225 4.57 -21.13 7.05
CA THR A 225 5.56 -22.21 6.95
C THR A 225 6.08 -22.63 8.31
N GLY A 226 6.68 -23.82 8.39
CA GLY A 226 7.22 -24.34 9.64
C GLY A 226 6.15 -24.78 10.66
N ALA A 227 6.59 -25.38 11.75
CA ALA A 227 5.77 -25.73 12.91
C ALA A 227 6.46 -25.24 14.18
N PRO A 228 5.83 -24.33 14.94
CA PRO A 228 4.38 -24.30 15.23
C PRO A 228 3.60 -23.09 14.65
N THR A 229 3.77 -22.72 13.37
CA THR A 229 3.03 -21.59 12.77
C THR A 229 1.51 -21.71 12.91
N PHE A 230 0.88 -20.62 13.35
CA PHE A 230 -0.57 -20.52 13.50
C PHE A 230 -1.10 -19.08 13.43
N VAL A 231 -2.05 -18.80 12.54
CA VAL A 231 -2.68 -17.48 12.38
C VAL A 231 -4.18 -17.54 12.64
N SER A 232 -4.70 -16.69 13.53
CA SER A 232 -6.14 -16.53 13.69
C SER A 232 -6.54 -15.17 14.28
N PRO A 233 -7.37 -14.36 13.60
CA PRO A 233 -7.98 -14.62 12.28
C PRO A 233 -7.04 -14.30 11.11
N MET A 234 -7.36 -14.85 9.93
CA MET A 234 -6.84 -14.39 8.64
C MET A 234 -7.99 -13.82 7.80
N SER A 235 -8.25 -12.51 7.84
CA SER A 235 -9.50 -11.98 7.25
C SER A 235 -9.36 -10.62 6.60
N GLY A 236 -10.17 -10.34 5.57
CA GLY A 236 -10.17 -9.04 4.89
C GLY A 236 -8.92 -8.75 4.06
N ASN A 237 -8.02 -9.73 3.87
CA ASN A 237 -6.79 -9.49 3.13
C ASN A 237 -7.03 -9.54 1.63
N VAL A 238 -6.35 -8.67 0.89
CA VAL A 238 -6.27 -8.72 -0.56
C VAL A 238 -4.95 -9.36 -0.95
N MET A 239 -4.99 -10.54 -1.57
CA MET A 239 -3.84 -11.28 -2.07
C MET A 239 -3.90 -11.28 -3.59
N TYR A 240 -3.24 -10.31 -4.22
CA TYR A 240 -3.27 -10.11 -5.67
C TYR A 240 -1.92 -10.46 -6.31
N SER A 241 -1.91 -11.51 -7.12
CA SER A 241 -0.74 -12.00 -7.85
C SER A 241 -0.82 -11.68 -9.33
N LEU A 242 0.30 -11.29 -9.94
CA LEU A 242 0.42 -11.04 -11.38
C LEU A 242 1.18 -12.15 -12.13
N LYS A 243 1.49 -13.26 -11.45
CA LYS A 243 2.42 -14.27 -11.95
C LYS A 243 1.86 -15.68 -11.75
N THR A 244 2.12 -16.56 -12.73
CA THR A 244 1.75 -17.98 -12.66
C THR A 244 2.59 -18.80 -11.70
N THR A 245 3.71 -18.25 -11.23
CA THR A 245 4.60 -18.89 -10.26
C THR A 245 4.37 -18.43 -8.82
N ALA A 246 3.46 -17.48 -8.62
CA ALA A 246 3.19 -16.85 -7.33
C ALA A 246 1.81 -17.24 -6.81
N TRP A 247 1.79 -17.88 -5.64
CA TRP A 247 0.55 -18.27 -4.96
C TRP A 247 -0.12 -17.07 -4.30
N THR A 248 -1.44 -17.09 -4.18
CA THR A 248 -2.14 -16.12 -3.32
C THR A 248 -1.91 -16.49 -1.85
N LEU A 249 -2.10 -17.76 -1.51
CA LEU A 249 -1.82 -18.34 -0.20
C LEU A 249 -0.96 -19.61 -0.36
N SER A 250 0.05 -19.75 0.49
CA SER A 250 0.85 -20.97 0.62
C SER A 250 0.92 -21.44 2.07
N ALA A 251 0.61 -22.71 2.34
CA ALA A 251 0.79 -23.32 3.64
C ALA A 251 1.01 -24.83 3.50
N ALA A 252 1.67 -25.45 4.49
CA ALA A 252 1.84 -26.91 4.50
C ALA A 252 0.49 -27.64 4.63
N ASP A 253 -0.38 -27.12 5.49
CA ASP A 253 -1.65 -27.72 5.90
C ASP A 253 -2.65 -26.64 6.34
N ALA A 254 -3.93 -27.00 6.43
CA ALA A 254 -5.00 -26.07 6.81
C ALA A 254 -5.01 -25.73 8.30
N ASP A 255 -4.31 -26.51 9.15
CA ASP A 255 -4.27 -26.29 10.60
C ASP A 255 -3.39 -25.10 10.98
N ARG A 256 -2.66 -24.51 10.01
CA ARG A 256 -1.89 -23.27 10.16
C ARG A 256 -2.73 -22.02 10.33
N MET A 257 -4.04 -22.11 10.12
CA MET A 257 -4.92 -20.96 10.21
C MET A 257 -6.31 -21.35 10.68
N ALA A 258 -6.95 -20.43 11.40
CA ALA A 258 -8.35 -20.56 11.79
C ALA A 258 -9.08 -19.24 11.60
N ASN A 259 -10.40 -19.31 11.43
CA ASN A 259 -11.26 -18.15 11.19
C ASN A 259 -10.83 -17.33 9.96
N SER A 260 -10.37 -18.02 8.91
CA SER A 260 -10.06 -17.37 7.64
C SER A 260 -11.36 -16.99 6.92
N ASN A 261 -11.57 -15.72 6.58
CA ASN A 261 -12.80 -15.28 5.89
C ASN A 261 -12.72 -13.89 5.24
N GLY A 262 -13.51 -13.64 4.20
CA GLY A 262 -13.64 -12.32 3.57
C GLY A 262 -12.34 -11.84 2.92
N ASN A 263 -11.51 -12.77 2.43
CA ASN A 263 -10.27 -12.47 1.75
C ASN A 263 -10.49 -12.43 0.22
N TYR A 264 -9.67 -11.66 -0.49
CA TYR A 264 -9.64 -11.61 -1.95
C TYR A 264 -8.44 -12.43 -2.43
N PHE A 265 -8.68 -13.60 -3.02
CA PHE A 265 -7.65 -14.44 -3.62
C PHE A 265 -7.62 -14.19 -5.13
N PHE A 266 -6.80 -13.26 -5.60
CA PHE A 266 -6.78 -12.86 -7.00
C PHE A 266 -5.49 -13.31 -7.67
N ASN A 267 -5.60 -14.21 -8.65
CA ASN A 267 -4.54 -14.47 -9.62
C ASN A 267 -5.18 -14.74 -10.99
N PRO A 268 -5.33 -13.70 -11.84
CA PRO A 268 -6.02 -13.85 -13.13
C PRO A 268 -5.26 -14.75 -14.12
N TYR A 269 -4.01 -15.14 -13.83
CA TYR A 269 -3.17 -15.93 -14.71
C TYR A 269 -3.09 -17.42 -14.35
N LEU A 270 -3.47 -17.80 -13.12
CA LEU A 270 -3.34 -19.16 -12.60
C LEU A 270 -4.63 -19.61 -11.92
N PRO A 271 -5.41 -20.54 -12.48
CA PRO A 271 -6.69 -20.94 -11.88
C PRO A 271 -6.56 -21.58 -10.50
N GLN A 272 -5.62 -22.50 -10.31
CA GLN A 272 -5.36 -23.12 -9.01
C GLN A 272 -4.20 -22.37 -8.36
N HIS A 273 -4.48 -21.28 -7.65
CA HIS A 273 -3.47 -20.37 -7.09
C HIS A 273 -3.36 -20.40 -5.55
N ILE A 274 -4.11 -21.27 -4.88
CA ILE A 274 -3.99 -21.52 -3.43
C ILE A 274 -3.23 -22.82 -3.23
N ASN A 275 -2.05 -22.79 -2.61
CA ASN A 275 -1.25 -23.96 -2.34
C ASN A 275 -1.27 -24.32 -0.85
N VAL A 276 -2.29 -25.06 -0.44
CA VAL A 276 -2.38 -25.61 0.93
C VAL A 276 -2.58 -27.11 0.83
N SER A 277 -1.54 -27.89 1.13
CA SER A 277 -1.49 -29.34 0.82
C SER A 277 -1.85 -29.61 -0.66
N GLY A 278 -1.20 -28.88 -1.57
CA GLY A 278 -1.42 -28.94 -3.02
C GLY A 278 -2.29 -27.79 -3.56
N ALA A 279 -2.14 -27.53 -4.86
CA ALA A 279 -2.79 -26.42 -5.56
C ALA A 279 -4.32 -26.60 -5.66
N LYS A 280 -5.05 -25.51 -5.45
CA LYS A 280 -6.52 -25.44 -5.40
C LYS A 280 -7.02 -24.11 -5.96
N THR A 281 -8.23 -24.12 -6.53
CA THR A 281 -9.07 -22.92 -6.69
C THR A 281 -9.63 -22.49 -5.32
N LEU A 282 -10.24 -21.31 -5.22
CA LEU A 282 -10.93 -20.90 -4.01
C LEU A 282 -12.05 -21.87 -3.61
N ALA A 283 -12.86 -22.34 -4.57
CA ALA A 283 -13.95 -23.27 -4.28
C ALA A 283 -13.43 -24.63 -3.72
N GLU A 284 -12.32 -25.13 -4.25
CA GLU A 284 -11.65 -26.33 -3.75
C GLU A 284 -11.06 -26.10 -2.35
N TRP A 285 -10.47 -24.92 -2.10
CA TRP A 285 -9.97 -24.53 -0.79
C TRP A 285 -11.08 -24.44 0.26
N GLN A 286 -12.20 -23.78 -0.05
CA GLN A 286 -13.36 -23.68 0.83
C GLN A 286 -13.90 -25.06 1.20
N THR A 287 -14.00 -25.97 0.23
CA THR A 287 -14.43 -27.36 0.46
C THR A 287 -13.44 -28.11 1.35
N PHE A 288 -12.15 -27.94 1.11
CA PHE A 288 -11.08 -28.64 1.84
C PHE A 288 -10.94 -28.15 3.29
N SER A 289 -10.99 -26.84 3.51
CA SER A 289 -10.71 -26.21 4.80
C SER A 289 -11.94 -25.97 5.66
N GLY A 290 -13.11 -25.81 5.04
CA GLY A 290 -14.32 -25.29 5.69
C GLY A 290 -14.22 -23.80 6.07
N GLN A 291 -13.20 -23.08 5.59
CA GLN A 291 -12.96 -21.66 5.85
C GLN A 291 -13.28 -20.83 4.61
N ASP A 292 -13.14 -19.51 4.70
CA ASP A 292 -13.21 -18.57 3.56
C ASP A 292 -14.58 -18.50 2.86
N SER A 293 -15.68 -18.75 3.59
CA SER A 293 -17.05 -18.77 3.06
C SER A 293 -17.52 -17.48 2.35
N ASN A 294 -17.01 -16.32 2.77
CA ASN A 294 -17.31 -15.00 2.18
C ASN A 294 -16.11 -14.44 1.40
N SER A 295 -15.07 -15.24 1.20
CA SER A 295 -13.91 -14.86 0.40
C SER A 295 -14.25 -14.96 -1.08
N VAL A 296 -13.55 -14.18 -1.90
CA VAL A 296 -13.80 -14.09 -3.34
C VAL A 296 -12.53 -14.34 -4.14
N GLU A 297 -12.72 -14.83 -5.36
CA GLU A 297 -11.66 -15.10 -6.34
C GLU A 297 -11.80 -14.11 -7.51
N ASN A 298 -10.76 -13.98 -8.34
CA ASN A 298 -10.81 -13.09 -9.50
C ASN A 298 -11.99 -13.40 -10.42
N TRP A 299 -12.70 -12.36 -10.85
CA TRP A 299 -13.88 -12.44 -11.74
C TRP A 299 -13.53 -12.37 -13.23
N PHE A 300 -12.24 -12.29 -13.55
CA PHE A 300 -11.71 -12.32 -14.91
C PHE A 300 -10.43 -13.15 -14.98
N GLN A 301 -9.99 -13.49 -16.18
CA GLN A 301 -8.73 -14.19 -16.45
C GLN A 301 -7.91 -13.40 -17.46
N GLN A 302 -6.58 -13.56 -17.41
CA GLN A 302 -5.64 -13.00 -18.36
C GLN A 302 -4.71 -14.11 -18.89
N SER A 303 -4.27 -13.97 -20.14
CA SER A 303 -3.31 -14.91 -20.72
C SER A 303 -1.91 -14.62 -20.17
N LEU A 304 -1.08 -15.66 -20.05
CA LEU A 304 0.33 -15.48 -19.67
C LEU A 304 1.04 -14.58 -20.69
N GLY A 305 1.63 -13.48 -20.21
CA GLY A 305 2.32 -12.50 -21.05
C GLY A 305 1.47 -11.30 -21.46
N ASP A 306 0.16 -11.31 -21.17
CA ASP A 306 -0.66 -10.09 -21.26
C ASP A 306 -0.21 -9.10 -20.17
N ASP A 307 -0.14 -7.82 -20.52
CA ASP A 307 0.08 -6.76 -19.55
C ASP A 307 -1.03 -6.79 -18.48
N PRO A 308 -0.71 -6.61 -17.19
CA PRO A 308 -1.70 -6.59 -16.14
C PRO A 308 -2.77 -5.52 -16.38
N LEU A 309 -4.06 -5.91 -16.34
CA LEU A 309 -5.16 -4.94 -16.31
C LEU A 309 -5.25 -4.23 -14.95
N SER A 310 -4.73 -4.86 -13.90
CA SER A 310 -4.74 -4.29 -12.56
C SER A 310 -3.64 -3.25 -12.37
N THR A 311 -3.95 -2.23 -11.59
CA THR A 311 -2.99 -1.26 -11.05
C THR A 311 -3.28 -1.04 -9.57
N ILE A 312 -2.23 -0.95 -8.75
CA ILE A 312 -2.37 -0.52 -7.36
C ILE A 312 -2.14 0.99 -7.27
N PHE A 313 -3.11 1.69 -6.72
CA PHE A 313 -3.01 3.09 -6.31
C PHE A 313 -2.80 3.14 -4.80
N TYR A 314 -1.99 4.08 -4.32
CA TYR A 314 -1.67 4.17 -2.91
C TYR A 314 -1.41 5.62 -2.47
N ASN A 315 -1.58 5.86 -1.17
CA ASN A 315 -1.26 7.10 -0.52
C ASN A 315 -0.26 6.86 0.61
N ILE A 316 0.97 7.33 0.44
CA ILE A 316 2.02 7.26 1.47
C ILE A 316 2.09 8.49 2.37
N PHE A 317 1.17 9.44 2.23
CA PHE A 317 1.17 10.68 3.00
C PHE A 317 0.22 10.58 4.19
N ASP A 318 0.40 11.49 5.15
CA ASP A 318 -0.47 11.66 6.32
C ASP A 318 -1.73 12.49 6.02
N THR A 319 -1.87 12.97 4.79
CA THR A 319 -3.03 13.68 4.28
C THR A 319 -3.76 12.87 3.22
N THR A 320 -5.06 13.12 3.04
CA THR A 320 -5.83 12.55 1.92
C THR A 320 -5.20 12.93 0.58
N THR A 321 -5.10 11.96 -0.33
CA THR A 321 -4.61 12.17 -1.70
C THR A 321 -5.75 12.01 -2.69
N GLN A 322 -5.79 12.90 -3.68
CA GLN A 322 -6.67 12.79 -4.84
C GLN A 322 -5.82 12.40 -6.05
N ILE A 323 -6.22 11.34 -6.74
CA ILE A 323 -5.53 10.82 -7.92
C ILE A 323 -6.48 10.98 -9.09
N ASP A 324 -6.08 11.76 -10.10
CA ASP A 324 -6.79 11.85 -11.37
C ASP A 324 -6.58 10.53 -12.13
N LEU A 325 -7.68 9.80 -12.37
CA LEU A 325 -7.71 8.55 -13.13
C LEU A 325 -7.75 8.81 -14.64
N GLY A 326 -7.82 10.08 -15.06
CA GLY A 326 -7.87 10.47 -16.45
C GLY A 326 -9.13 9.96 -17.15
N GLY A 327 -8.98 9.60 -18.41
CA GLY A 327 -10.08 9.14 -19.26
C GLY A 327 -10.42 7.66 -19.11
N THR A 328 -9.86 6.96 -18.13
CA THR A 328 -10.05 5.51 -17.95
C THR A 328 -11.14 5.25 -16.91
N GLN A 329 -12.03 4.30 -17.20
CA GLN A 329 -12.88 3.69 -16.20
C GLN A 329 -12.16 2.47 -15.63
N TYR A 330 -12.08 2.44 -14.31
CA TYR A 330 -11.63 1.29 -13.57
C TYR A 330 -12.81 0.58 -12.91
N LEU A 331 -12.60 -0.67 -12.52
CA LEU A 331 -13.44 -1.41 -11.59
C LEU A 331 -12.65 -1.67 -10.31
N ASP A 332 -13.26 -1.52 -9.14
CA ASP A 332 -12.71 -2.09 -7.92
C ASP A 332 -12.84 -3.63 -7.92
N LEU A 333 -12.30 -4.29 -6.89
CA LEU A 333 -12.33 -5.76 -6.82
C LEU A 333 -13.74 -6.34 -6.67
N ASP A 334 -14.70 -5.53 -6.23
CA ASP A 334 -16.12 -5.86 -6.13
C ASP A 334 -16.91 -5.46 -7.40
N GLN A 335 -16.22 -5.08 -8.48
CA GLN A 335 -16.77 -4.67 -9.78
C GLN A 335 -17.55 -3.35 -9.76
N ASN A 336 -17.35 -2.49 -8.76
CA ASN A 336 -17.92 -1.15 -8.78
C ASN A 336 -17.07 -0.23 -9.66
N PRO A 337 -17.69 0.59 -10.53
CA PRO A 337 -16.96 1.51 -11.39
C PRO A 337 -16.32 2.66 -10.59
N VAL A 338 -15.08 2.97 -10.94
CA VAL A 338 -14.30 4.10 -10.41
C VAL A 338 -13.79 4.93 -11.58
N VAL A 339 -14.19 6.20 -11.63
CA VAL A 339 -13.92 7.14 -12.73
C VAL A 339 -13.58 8.52 -12.17
N GLY A 340 -12.90 9.33 -12.98
CA GLY A 340 -12.59 10.70 -12.60
C GLY A 340 -11.48 10.77 -11.56
N THR A 341 -11.85 10.90 -10.28
CA THR A 341 -10.87 11.07 -9.19
C THR A 341 -11.01 9.98 -8.15
N LEU A 342 -9.89 9.29 -7.86
CA LEU A 342 -9.76 8.39 -6.73
C LEU A 342 -9.30 9.16 -5.48
N ILE A 343 -10.04 9.02 -4.38
CA ILE A 343 -9.68 9.62 -3.09
C ILE A 343 -9.15 8.53 -2.16
N LEU A 344 -7.89 8.66 -1.73
CA LEU A 344 -7.26 7.73 -0.80
C LEU A 344 -6.98 8.39 0.55
N ALA A 345 -7.42 7.73 1.62
CA ALA A 345 -7.08 8.11 2.98
C ALA A 345 -5.57 7.95 3.24
N PRO A 346 -5.00 8.62 4.25
CA PRO A 346 -3.60 8.45 4.63
C PRO A 346 -3.21 6.99 4.80
N TYR A 347 -2.07 6.58 4.24
CA TYR A 347 -1.50 5.23 4.40
C TYR A 347 -2.44 4.09 3.97
N THR A 348 -3.18 4.31 2.88
CA THR A 348 -4.07 3.30 2.28
C THR A 348 -3.72 3.04 0.83
N SER A 349 -4.23 1.93 0.31
CA SER A 349 -4.12 1.57 -1.10
C SER A 349 -5.43 0.97 -1.62
N GLN A 350 -5.64 1.08 -2.92
CA GLN A 350 -6.72 0.40 -3.63
C GLN A 350 -6.19 -0.20 -4.93
N ILE A 351 -6.56 -1.45 -5.18
CA ILE A 351 -6.30 -2.11 -6.48
C ILE A 351 -7.52 -1.87 -7.36
N LEU A 352 -7.26 -1.41 -8.57
CA LEU A 352 -8.25 -1.10 -9.58
C LEU A 352 -7.92 -1.86 -10.87
N ILE A 353 -8.96 -2.33 -11.56
CA ILE A 353 -8.86 -3.09 -12.82
C ILE A 353 -9.27 -2.18 -13.96
N ASP A 354 -8.39 -1.97 -14.93
CA ASP A 354 -8.69 -1.22 -16.15
C ASP A 354 -9.86 -1.88 -16.89
N ASN A 355 -10.90 -1.09 -17.17
CA ASN A 355 -12.10 -1.52 -17.88
C ASN A 355 -12.38 -0.65 -19.12
N GLY A 356 -11.33 -0.05 -19.70
CA GLY A 356 -11.39 0.76 -20.90
C GLY A 356 -11.72 2.24 -20.63
N PRO A 357 -12.09 2.99 -21.68
CA PRO A 357 -12.38 4.41 -21.55
C PRO A 357 -13.62 4.67 -20.71
N ALA A 358 -13.60 5.74 -19.90
CA ALA A 358 -14.74 6.21 -19.15
C ALA A 358 -15.81 6.79 -20.08
N ALA A 359 -17.07 6.49 -19.79
CA ALA A 359 -18.20 7.11 -20.48
C ALA A 359 -18.30 8.61 -20.15
N LEU A 360 -18.77 9.41 -21.11
CA LEU A 360 -18.92 10.85 -20.94
C LEU A 360 -19.89 11.17 -19.80
N THR A 361 -19.37 11.74 -18.70
CA THR A 361 -20.16 12.03 -17.49
C THR A 361 -19.77 13.37 -16.89
N LEU A 362 -20.76 14.19 -16.49
CA LEU A 362 -20.58 15.44 -15.77
C LEU A 362 -20.97 15.24 -14.30
N PHE A 363 -20.06 15.52 -13.37
CA PHE A 363 -20.31 15.37 -11.93
C PHE A 363 -20.75 16.67 -11.28
N ASN A 364 -19.99 17.76 -11.52
CA ASN A 364 -20.28 19.06 -10.92
C ASN A 364 -19.72 20.20 -11.76
N ILE A 365 -20.15 21.42 -11.43
CA ILE A 365 -19.74 22.67 -12.04
C ILE A 365 -19.41 23.69 -10.95
N SER A 366 -18.46 24.58 -11.21
CA SER A 366 -18.04 25.64 -10.29
C SER A 366 -17.72 26.94 -11.06
N PRO A 367 -18.32 28.09 -10.70
CA PRO A 367 -19.40 28.23 -9.72
C PRO A 367 -20.66 27.47 -10.14
N SER A 368 -21.49 27.04 -9.19
CA SER A 368 -22.78 26.39 -9.47
C SER A 368 -23.98 27.35 -9.32
N LEU A 369 -23.73 28.55 -8.83
CA LEU A 369 -24.73 29.60 -8.67
C LEU A 369 -24.12 31.00 -8.72
N MET A 370 -24.95 32.00 -8.98
CA MET A 370 -24.60 33.42 -8.98
C MET A 370 -25.83 34.28 -8.63
N ALA A 371 -25.64 35.46 -8.03
CA ALA A 371 -26.72 36.44 -7.90
C ALA A 371 -26.88 37.22 -9.22
N VAL A 372 -28.12 37.49 -9.66
CA VAL A 372 -28.38 38.24 -10.91
C VAL A 372 -27.75 39.63 -10.90
N ALA A 373 -27.59 40.25 -9.73
CA ALA A 373 -26.94 41.55 -9.58
C ALA A 373 -25.43 41.50 -9.88
N ASP A 374 -24.81 40.31 -9.82
CA ASP A 374 -23.40 40.06 -10.09
C ASP A 374 -23.16 39.54 -11.52
N ALA A 375 -24.18 39.55 -12.38
CA ALA A 375 -24.10 39.08 -13.76
C ALA A 375 -22.94 39.74 -14.51
N ALA A 376 -21.95 38.92 -14.86
CA ALA A 376 -20.75 39.30 -15.58
C ALA A 376 -20.26 38.08 -16.37
N ASP A 377 -19.38 38.30 -17.35
CA ASP A 377 -18.68 37.19 -18.00
C ASP A 377 -17.84 36.45 -16.97
N PHE A 378 -17.87 35.12 -17.01
CA PHE A 378 -17.08 34.28 -16.10
C PHE A 378 -16.69 32.96 -16.75
N THR A 379 -15.61 32.38 -16.24
CA THR A 379 -15.18 31.03 -16.62
C THR A 379 -15.84 30.01 -15.69
N LEU A 380 -16.66 29.14 -16.26
CA LEU A 380 -17.22 27.97 -15.59
C LEU A 380 -16.23 26.81 -15.65
N THR A 381 -15.90 26.21 -14.51
CA THR A 381 -15.13 24.97 -14.44
C THR A 381 -16.10 23.80 -14.31
N LEU A 382 -15.90 22.75 -15.12
CA LEU A 382 -16.69 21.53 -15.08
C LEU A 382 -15.80 20.35 -14.71
N THR A 383 -16.27 19.53 -13.77
CA THR A 383 -15.58 18.31 -13.33
C THR A 383 -16.42 17.09 -13.68
N GLY A 384 -15.78 16.11 -14.32
CA GLY A 384 -16.44 14.94 -14.88
C GLY A 384 -15.47 13.80 -15.18
N ALA A 385 -15.86 12.93 -16.10
CA ALA A 385 -15.03 11.86 -16.65
C ALA A 385 -15.37 11.66 -18.14
N GLY A 386 -14.40 11.10 -18.89
CA GLY A 386 -14.59 10.79 -20.31
C GLY A 386 -14.57 12.01 -21.24
N PHE A 387 -14.12 13.18 -20.76
CA PHE A 387 -13.97 14.35 -21.63
C PHE A 387 -12.88 14.12 -22.68
N THR A 388 -13.08 14.67 -23.87
CA THR A 388 -12.11 14.65 -24.97
C THR A 388 -11.82 16.07 -25.45
N GLU A 389 -10.81 16.23 -26.30
CA GLU A 389 -10.50 17.52 -26.94
C GLU A 389 -11.66 18.07 -27.79
N ASN A 390 -12.64 17.22 -28.17
CA ASN A 390 -13.82 17.62 -28.92
C ASN A 390 -15.03 17.94 -28.03
N SER A 391 -14.93 17.75 -26.71
CA SER A 391 -16.04 18.01 -25.81
C SER A 391 -16.42 19.50 -25.79
N ILE A 392 -17.72 19.78 -25.84
CA ILE A 392 -18.32 21.10 -25.89
C ILE A 392 -19.29 21.26 -24.72
N VAL A 393 -19.12 22.30 -23.93
CA VAL A 393 -20.08 22.69 -22.90
C VAL A 393 -21.29 23.35 -23.55
N ARG A 394 -22.48 22.89 -23.18
CA ARG A 394 -23.76 23.45 -23.63
C ARG A 394 -24.51 24.10 -22.48
N TRP A 395 -24.93 25.34 -22.69
CA TRP A 395 -25.80 26.11 -21.80
C TRP A 395 -27.20 26.16 -22.39
N ASN A 396 -28.18 25.54 -21.72
CA ASN A 396 -29.53 25.33 -22.22
C ASN A 396 -29.57 24.73 -23.65
N GLY A 397 -28.66 23.78 -23.92
CA GLY A 397 -28.53 23.12 -25.22
C GLY A 397 -27.79 23.92 -26.30
N ALA A 398 -27.30 25.13 -25.98
CA ALA A 398 -26.49 25.94 -26.91
C ALA A 398 -25.01 25.89 -26.55
N ASP A 399 -24.15 25.65 -27.54
CA ASP A 399 -22.70 25.53 -27.35
C ASP A 399 -22.06 26.81 -26.79
N ARG A 400 -21.06 26.64 -25.91
CA ARG A 400 -20.23 27.72 -25.37
C ARG A 400 -18.75 27.48 -25.70
N PRO A 401 -17.94 28.54 -25.85
CA PRO A 401 -16.50 28.41 -26.03
C PRO A 401 -15.92 27.54 -24.92
N THR A 402 -15.40 26.38 -25.29
CA THR A 402 -14.95 25.35 -24.35
C THR A 402 -13.46 25.14 -24.52
N THR A 403 -12.75 25.07 -23.40
CA THR A 403 -11.33 24.70 -23.35
C THR A 403 -11.20 23.37 -22.63
N PHE A 404 -10.67 22.37 -23.33
CA PHE A 404 -10.28 21.09 -22.76
C PHE A 404 -9.05 21.26 -21.88
N VAL A 405 -9.16 20.87 -20.61
CA VAL A 405 -8.03 20.91 -19.65
C VAL A 405 -7.49 19.50 -19.43
N SER A 406 -8.36 18.55 -19.13
CA SER A 406 -8.05 17.12 -18.99
C SER A 406 -9.29 16.28 -19.26
N ALA A 407 -9.14 14.96 -19.30
CA ALA A 407 -10.27 14.03 -19.43
C ALA A 407 -11.29 14.11 -18.28
N THR A 408 -10.98 14.86 -17.23
CA THR A 408 -11.81 15.06 -16.04
C THR A 408 -12.16 16.53 -15.78
N THR A 409 -11.60 17.47 -16.54
CA THR A 409 -11.82 18.91 -16.36
C THR A 409 -11.99 19.65 -17.69
N LEU A 410 -13.06 20.45 -17.78
CA LEU A 410 -13.27 21.45 -18.84
C LEU A 410 -13.40 22.83 -18.22
N THR A 411 -13.12 23.86 -19.02
CA THR A 411 -13.55 25.22 -18.73
C THR A 411 -14.38 25.78 -19.87
N ALA A 412 -15.37 26.61 -19.56
CA ALA A 412 -16.19 27.28 -20.56
C ALA A 412 -16.44 28.74 -20.21
N GLU A 413 -16.43 29.59 -21.22
CA GLU A 413 -16.75 31.01 -21.06
C GLU A 413 -18.27 31.20 -21.10
N ILE A 414 -18.83 31.70 -20.00
CA ILE A 414 -20.26 32.02 -19.86
C ILE A 414 -20.40 33.53 -19.88
N SER A 415 -21.29 34.03 -20.74
CA SER A 415 -21.49 35.46 -20.93
C SER A 415 -22.42 36.06 -19.86
N ALA A 416 -22.33 37.36 -19.60
CA ALA A 416 -23.26 38.04 -18.70
C ALA A 416 -24.74 37.86 -19.12
N THR A 417 -25.00 37.78 -20.43
CA THR A 417 -26.36 37.54 -20.98
C THR A 417 -26.88 36.12 -20.75
N ASP A 418 -26.01 35.17 -20.39
CA ASP A 418 -26.45 33.82 -20.02
C ASP A 418 -27.00 33.76 -18.58
N VAL A 419 -26.73 34.80 -17.78
CA VAL A 419 -27.03 34.87 -16.35
C VAL A 419 -27.71 36.18 -15.91
N ASP A 420 -28.29 36.93 -16.85
CA ASP A 420 -28.98 38.21 -16.59
C ASP A 420 -30.43 38.06 -16.11
N GLU A 421 -30.95 36.83 -16.10
CA GLU A 421 -32.27 36.49 -15.58
C GLU A 421 -32.20 35.45 -14.45
N VAL A 422 -33.00 35.65 -13.41
CA VAL A 422 -33.17 34.68 -12.32
C VAL A 422 -33.79 33.40 -12.85
N GLY A 423 -33.17 32.26 -12.57
CA GLY A 423 -33.62 30.98 -13.09
C GLY A 423 -32.64 29.83 -12.86
N SER A 424 -32.98 28.68 -13.42
CA SER A 424 -32.12 27.49 -13.44
C SER A 424 -31.75 27.16 -14.88
N PHE A 425 -30.45 27.01 -15.13
CA PHE A 425 -29.89 26.82 -16.46
C PHE A 425 -29.26 25.43 -16.54
N SER A 426 -29.63 24.68 -17.57
CA SER A 426 -29.11 23.34 -17.81
C SER A 426 -27.71 23.42 -18.38
N VAL A 427 -26.73 22.82 -17.72
CA VAL A 427 -25.37 22.67 -18.22
C VAL A 427 -25.12 21.20 -18.55
N THR A 428 -24.78 20.92 -19.81
CA THR A 428 -24.39 19.60 -20.29
C THR A 428 -23.02 19.64 -20.97
N VAL A 429 -22.37 18.48 -21.09
CA VAL A 429 -21.20 18.32 -21.95
C VAL A 429 -21.60 17.41 -23.12
N TYR A 430 -21.34 17.89 -24.33
CA TYR A 430 -21.62 17.20 -25.57
C TYR A 430 -20.30 16.82 -26.25
N ASP A 431 -20.17 15.57 -26.68
CA ASP A 431 -19.05 15.10 -27.48
C ASP A 431 -19.54 14.65 -28.87
N PRO A 432 -19.16 15.36 -29.96
CA PRO A 432 -19.59 15.04 -31.32
C PRO A 432 -18.85 13.84 -31.95
N GLY A 433 -17.97 13.17 -31.22
CA GLY A 433 -17.26 11.98 -31.70
C GLY A 433 -18.21 10.82 -32.10
N PRO A 434 -17.71 9.75 -32.73
CA PRO A 434 -18.46 8.51 -32.88
C PRO A 434 -18.15 7.53 -31.71
N PRO A 435 -19.12 7.16 -30.86
CA PRO A 435 -20.53 7.57 -30.85
C PRO A 435 -20.74 8.98 -30.31
N GLU A 436 -21.81 9.63 -30.77
CA GLU A 436 -22.22 10.95 -30.29
C GLU A 436 -22.81 10.79 -28.88
N GLU A 437 -22.31 11.56 -27.92
CA GLU A 437 -22.71 11.46 -26.51
C GLU A 437 -23.02 12.83 -25.91
N GLU A 438 -23.99 12.89 -25.00
CA GLU A 438 -24.27 14.07 -24.20
C GLU A 438 -24.56 13.66 -22.75
N THR A 439 -23.99 14.39 -21.78
CA THR A 439 -24.15 14.06 -20.36
C THR A 439 -25.57 14.36 -19.87
N GLY A 440 -25.91 13.80 -18.71
CA GLY A 440 -26.98 14.37 -17.88
C GLY A 440 -26.69 15.83 -17.52
N ALA A 441 -27.74 16.63 -17.33
CA ALA A 441 -27.63 18.03 -17.00
C ALA A 441 -27.27 18.26 -15.52
N VAL A 442 -26.33 19.18 -15.27
CA VAL A 442 -26.12 19.81 -13.96
C VAL A 442 -26.71 21.21 -14.03
N MET A 443 -27.47 21.60 -13.00
CA MET A 443 -28.14 22.91 -13.00
C MET A 443 -27.23 23.99 -12.43
N PHE A 444 -27.08 25.08 -13.16
CA PHE A 444 -26.58 26.34 -12.65
C PHE A 444 -27.74 27.22 -12.19
N TRP A 445 -27.61 27.88 -11.05
CA TRP A 445 -28.68 28.72 -10.48
C TRP A 445 -28.33 30.19 -10.50
N VAL A 446 -29.15 31.01 -11.17
CA VAL A 446 -29.14 32.46 -10.98
C VAL A 446 -30.24 32.80 -9.99
N VAL A 447 -29.86 33.37 -8.86
CA VAL A 447 -30.77 33.75 -7.77
C VAL A 447 -30.85 35.26 -7.62
N GLU A 448 -31.87 35.77 -6.94
CA GLU A 448 -31.97 37.21 -6.67
C GLU A 448 -30.81 37.70 -5.81
N GLU A 449 -30.48 36.96 -4.74
CA GLU A 449 -29.43 37.30 -3.78
C GLU A 449 -28.72 36.03 -3.27
N VAL A 450 -27.42 36.15 -3.01
CA VAL A 450 -26.60 35.11 -2.36
C VAL A 450 -26.18 35.62 -0.99
N TRP A 451 -26.42 34.82 0.04
CA TRP A 451 -26.07 35.14 1.42
C TRP A 451 -24.96 34.21 1.90
N GLU A 452 -23.82 34.76 2.30
CA GLU A 452 -22.80 34.00 3.02
C GLU A 452 -23.24 33.78 4.47
N VAL A 453 -23.48 32.52 4.83
CA VAL A 453 -23.77 32.15 6.22
C VAL A 453 -22.48 31.67 6.89
N TRP A 454 -21.94 32.50 7.77
CA TRP A 454 -20.80 32.12 8.62
C TRP A 454 -21.31 31.32 9.82
N LEU A 455 -21.15 30.00 9.76
CA LEU A 455 -21.47 29.14 10.90
C LEU A 455 -20.33 29.22 11.94
N PRO A 456 -20.63 29.44 13.24
CA PRO A 456 -19.60 29.40 14.26
C PRO A 456 -19.04 27.97 14.36
N VAL A 457 -17.71 27.85 14.26
CA VAL A 457 -17.01 26.60 14.56
C VAL A 457 -17.12 26.37 16.06
N VAL A 458 -18.02 25.47 16.48
CA VAL A 458 -18.10 25.03 17.88
C VAL A 458 -17.06 23.93 18.06
N GLY A 459 -15.85 24.31 18.47
CA GLY A 459 -14.82 23.34 18.85
C GLY A 459 -15.31 22.46 20.00
N ARG A 460 -15.25 21.14 19.82
CA ARG A 460 -15.38 20.17 20.91
C ARG A 460 -14.02 19.58 21.23
#